data_AF-A0AAU5BXW9-F1
#
_entry.id   AF-A0AAU5BXW9-F1
#
_cell.length_a   1.000
_cell.length_b   1.000
_cell.length_c   1.000
_cell.angle_alpha   90.00
_cell.angle_beta   90.00
_cell.angle_gamma   90.00
#
_symmetry.space_group_name_H-M   'P 1'
#
loop_
_entity.id
_entity.type
_entity.pdbx_description
1 polymer ?
#
loop_
_entity_poly.entity_id
_entity_poly.type
_entity_poly.pdbx_seq_one_letter_code
_entity_poly.pdbx_strand_id
1 'polypeptide(L)'
;MPLTRRTLLTAMAATPVLAPVGAAQAAVPEAAPAAASFAESLPPGSLPAGHRFDLKAEPVDLFGKEISLKHTRVHQQVAFDPVTGLAYAVQLMSGGRRLPDEPVSLPLEDRDRLGHLCVNQLAPDGTVLAVMHLRGFGHGGGLGVEHVDGTPWLWLETDADPVPGDGNPDTHERAYGKHIGRIAFKADAIVDAGSPLVEVFDPVPGASQVTPSLDVDHGRIAVRHVSSGTVGYRVYDLAAFKSRDFTPERSFPAKYRTQAWCLYGNLVYQNEGSAYDVDNPSPGNSWWNVYDVTTGEVIERTFNTTALQLAHRETEAITVRRTPDGPQLVFGFATQEDRRMALYGITSTTDGTGDHVPWTDLEWDAKVYVAPSTSYRPQYRQSGNRVDLHLRVTRVDGAPWTSGETILTLPTHIRPRRTQGMVGQTTGAGVTGPLTIRWEVTADGSLRIYDERGFKGWIGLDAGYFTS
;
A
#
# COMPACT_ATOMS: atom_id res chain seq x y z
N MET A 1 28.25 -61.99 26.97
CA MET A 1 29.03 -61.62 28.17
C MET A 1 28.15 -60.78 29.08
N PRO A 2 28.10 -61.06 30.39
CA PRO A 2 26.97 -60.70 31.24
C PRO A 2 27.11 -59.35 31.95
N LEU A 3 25.95 -58.80 32.30
CA LEU A 3 25.74 -57.73 33.29
C LEU A 3 25.96 -58.25 34.71
N THR A 4 26.49 -57.42 35.62
CA THR A 4 26.36 -57.62 37.08
C THR A 4 26.11 -56.31 37.82
N ARG A 5 25.07 -56.33 38.67
CA ARG A 5 24.68 -55.35 39.70
C ARG A 5 25.39 -55.63 41.04
N ARG A 6 25.69 -54.58 41.83
CA ARG A 6 25.55 -54.43 43.30
C ARG A 6 26.21 -53.10 43.73
N THR A 7 25.48 -52.03 44.06
CA THR A 7 24.80 -51.67 45.33
C THR A 7 25.73 -51.51 46.54
N LEU A 8 25.86 -50.27 47.05
CA LEU A 8 25.74 -49.93 48.48
C LEU A 8 25.71 -48.39 48.70
N LEU A 9 24.65 -47.95 49.41
CA LEU A 9 24.51 -46.66 50.11
C LEU A 9 25.54 -46.59 51.28
N THR A 10 25.88 -45.49 51.96
CA THR A 10 25.02 -44.53 52.70
C THR A 10 25.88 -43.45 53.42
N ALA A 11 25.31 -42.24 53.62
CA ALA A 11 25.45 -41.26 54.76
C ALA A 11 26.85 -40.73 55.16
N MET A 12 27.19 -39.45 55.40
CA MET A 12 26.57 -38.16 55.83
C MET A 12 27.44 -37.59 56.99
N ALA A 13 27.49 -36.24 57.11
CA ALA A 13 28.05 -35.35 58.17
C ALA A 13 29.35 -34.61 57.77
N ALA A 14 29.36 -33.31 57.43
CA ALA A 14 29.15 -32.08 58.25
C ALA A 14 30.28 -31.91 59.30
N THR A 15 31.11 -30.86 59.37
CA THR A 15 30.87 -29.39 59.44
C THR A 15 32.23 -28.62 59.25
N PRO A 16 32.45 -27.32 59.61
CA PRO A 16 32.83 -26.26 58.66
C PRO A 16 34.19 -25.57 58.96
N VAL A 17 34.78 -24.84 58.00
CA VAL A 17 35.79 -23.80 58.32
C VAL A 17 35.67 -22.60 57.36
N LEU A 18 35.25 -21.49 57.98
CA LEU A 18 35.58 -20.06 57.78
C LEU A 18 36.16 -19.57 56.44
N ALA A 19 35.49 -18.54 55.90
CA ALA A 19 35.97 -17.62 54.85
C ALA A 19 37.16 -16.77 55.31
N PRO A 20 37.87 -16.09 54.38
CA PRO A 20 37.47 -14.71 54.12
C PRO A 20 37.50 -14.25 52.64
N VAL A 21 36.49 -13.43 52.33
CA VAL A 21 36.52 -12.14 51.61
C VAL A 21 37.60 -11.90 50.54
N GLY A 22 37.13 -11.74 49.30
CA GLY A 22 37.87 -11.13 48.20
C GLY A 22 36.92 -10.74 47.08
N ALA A 23 36.48 -9.48 47.09
CA ALA A 23 35.50 -8.89 46.20
C ALA A 23 36.01 -8.72 44.76
N ALA A 24 35.13 -8.97 43.78
CA ALA A 24 34.99 -8.17 42.56
C ALA A 24 33.77 -8.66 41.77
N GLN A 25 32.57 -8.20 42.16
CA GLN A 25 31.46 -8.08 41.23
C GLN A 25 31.78 -6.93 40.27
N ALA A 26 32.26 -7.26 39.07
CA ALA A 26 32.19 -6.35 37.96
C ALA A 26 30.75 -6.36 37.44
N ALA A 27 30.05 -5.27 37.73
CA ALA A 27 28.75 -4.95 37.18
C ALA A 27 28.81 -5.00 35.65
N VAL A 28 28.02 -5.88 35.04
CA VAL A 28 27.68 -5.78 33.63
C VAL A 28 26.60 -4.70 33.53
N PRO A 29 26.78 -3.64 32.73
CA PRO A 29 25.71 -2.69 32.51
C PRO A 29 24.68 -3.35 31.60
N GLU A 30 23.60 -3.85 32.21
CA GLU A 30 22.35 -4.16 31.54
C GLU A 30 21.69 -2.83 31.14
N ALA A 31 22.11 -2.28 30.01
CA ALA A 31 21.40 -1.22 29.32
C ALA A 31 20.62 -1.86 28.18
N ALA A 32 19.49 -2.49 28.51
CA ALA A 32 18.42 -2.66 27.55
C ALA A 32 18.04 -1.25 27.05
N PRO A 33 18.03 -0.97 25.73
CA PRO A 33 17.46 0.28 25.28
C PRO A 33 16.00 0.27 25.72
N ALA A 34 15.64 1.25 26.54
CA ALA A 34 14.26 1.48 26.94
C ALA A 34 13.43 1.57 25.65
N ALA A 35 12.60 0.56 25.40
CA ALA A 35 11.55 0.63 24.41
C ALA A 35 10.65 1.79 24.86
N ALA A 36 10.79 2.94 24.19
CA ALA A 36 9.84 4.02 24.35
C ALA A 36 8.46 3.43 24.04
N SER A 37 7.58 3.41 25.04
CA SER A 37 6.19 3.04 24.83
C SER A 37 5.56 4.14 23.99
N PHE A 38 5.58 3.96 22.67
CA PHE A 38 4.65 4.65 21.81
C PHE A 38 3.30 4.02 22.09
N ALA A 39 2.54 4.62 23.01
CA ALA A 39 1.09 4.47 22.99
C ALA A 39 0.63 5.18 21.71
N GLU A 40 0.73 4.47 20.60
CA GLU A 40 0.44 4.98 19.28
C GLU A 40 -1.07 5.08 19.16
N SER A 41 -1.58 6.30 19.08
CA SER A 41 -2.92 6.56 18.58
C SER A 41 -3.03 5.86 17.22
N LEU A 42 -4.02 4.96 17.08
CA LEU A 42 -4.35 4.37 15.78
C LEU A 42 -4.36 5.50 14.71
N PRO A 43 -3.62 5.36 13.61
CA PRO A 43 -3.67 6.32 12.50
C PRO A 43 -5.11 6.48 11.99
N PRO A 44 -5.40 7.53 11.18
CA PRO A 44 -6.74 7.76 10.64
C PRO A 44 -7.31 6.52 9.95
N GLY A 45 -8.65 6.45 9.94
CA GLY A 45 -9.42 5.28 9.48
C GLY A 45 -9.06 4.80 8.08
N SER A 46 -9.29 3.51 7.84
CA SER A 46 -9.19 2.89 6.52
C SER A 46 -10.08 3.61 5.50
N LEU A 47 -9.77 3.48 4.21
CA LEU A 47 -10.69 3.99 3.20
C LEU A 47 -12.02 3.25 3.31
N PRO A 48 -13.17 3.96 3.21
CA PRO A 48 -14.45 3.29 3.12
C PRO A 48 -14.42 2.24 2.00
N ALA A 49 -14.97 1.06 2.26
CA ALA A 49 -14.97 -0.03 1.30
C ALA A 49 -15.63 0.41 -0.02
N GLY A 50 -14.85 0.51 -1.09
CA GLY A 50 -15.29 0.97 -2.42
C GLY A 50 -14.67 2.31 -2.87
N HIS A 51 -14.13 3.11 -1.96
CA HIS A 51 -13.25 4.22 -2.33
C HIS A 51 -11.94 3.66 -2.87
N ARG A 52 -11.37 4.32 -3.89
CA ARG A 52 -10.16 3.84 -4.57
C ARG A 52 -9.09 4.92 -4.63
N PHE A 53 -7.84 4.52 -4.80
CA PHE A 53 -6.76 5.45 -5.10
C PHE A 53 -6.95 6.08 -6.49
N ASP A 54 -6.64 7.36 -6.62
CA ASP A 54 -6.59 8.04 -7.93
C ASP A 54 -5.29 7.65 -8.63
N LEU A 55 -5.38 6.68 -9.54
CA LEU A 55 -4.23 6.12 -10.25
C LEU A 55 -3.57 7.11 -11.23
N LYS A 56 -4.16 8.28 -11.44
CA LYS A 56 -3.60 9.34 -12.29
C LYS A 56 -2.90 10.43 -11.49
N ALA A 57 -2.95 10.34 -10.16
CA ALA A 57 -2.27 11.29 -9.32
C ALA A 57 -0.76 11.14 -9.41
N GLU A 58 -0.06 12.24 -9.14
CA GLU A 58 1.40 12.25 -9.13
C GLU A 58 1.90 11.36 -7.98
N PRO A 59 2.67 10.30 -8.28
CA PRO A 59 3.21 9.44 -7.26
C PRO A 59 4.42 10.08 -6.58
N VAL A 60 4.63 9.76 -5.32
CA VAL A 60 5.83 10.14 -4.57
C VAL A 60 6.84 9.00 -4.61
N ASP A 61 8.12 9.28 -4.88
CA ASP A 61 9.20 8.32 -4.68
C ASP A 61 9.32 8.00 -3.18
N LEU A 62 9.07 6.75 -2.82
CA LEU A 62 8.87 6.33 -1.44
C LEU A 62 10.15 6.45 -0.61
N PHE A 63 11.30 6.18 -1.23
CA PHE A 63 12.61 6.16 -0.57
C PHE A 63 13.54 7.27 -1.09
N GLY A 64 13.13 7.99 -2.15
CA GLY A 64 13.93 8.99 -2.84
C GLY A 64 15.12 8.40 -3.61
N LYS A 65 15.18 7.07 -3.78
CA LYS A 65 16.28 6.34 -4.40
C LYS A 65 15.88 4.90 -4.73
N GLU A 66 16.61 4.31 -5.68
CA GLU A 66 16.60 2.86 -5.91
C GLU A 66 17.32 2.12 -4.78
N ILE A 67 16.76 0.98 -4.36
CA ILE A 67 17.24 0.18 -3.24
C ILE A 67 17.91 -1.10 -3.74
N SER A 68 19.18 -1.27 -3.37
CA SER A 68 19.87 -2.55 -3.49
C SER A 68 19.41 -3.48 -2.37
N LEU A 69 18.69 -4.52 -2.74
CA LEU A 69 18.27 -5.57 -1.82
C LEU A 69 19.38 -6.61 -1.65
N LYS A 70 19.15 -7.61 -0.79
CA LYS A 70 20.16 -8.61 -0.44
C LYS A 70 20.60 -9.42 -1.65
N HIS A 71 19.70 -9.82 -2.54
CA HIS A 71 20.02 -10.61 -3.74
C HIS A 71 19.94 -9.73 -4.99
N THR A 72 20.69 -10.09 -6.02
CA THR A 72 20.78 -9.40 -7.32
C THR A 72 19.67 -9.85 -8.29
N ARG A 73 18.53 -10.23 -7.73
CA ARG A 73 17.33 -10.65 -8.45
C ARG A 73 16.26 -9.59 -8.31
N VAL A 74 15.34 -9.62 -9.25
CA VAL A 74 14.16 -8.77 -9.21
C VAL A 74 13.36 -9.08 -7.91
N HIS A 75 12.89 -8.04 -7.23
CA HIS A 75 11.87 -8.19 -6.18
C HIS A 75 10.55 -8.66 -6.79
N GLN A 76 9.71 -9.33 -6.01
CA GLN A 76 8.49 -9.98 -6.52
C GLN A 76 7.23 -9.48 -5.82
N GLN A 77 7.36 -8.91 -4.62
CA GLN A 77 6.30 -8.20 -3.92
C GLN A 77 6.89 -7.43 -2.73
N VAL A 78 6.17 -6.42 -2.23
CA VAL A 78 6.43 -5.75 -0.95
C VAL A 78 5.16 -5.69 -0.10
N ALA A 79 5.32 -5.74 1.21
CA ALA A 79 4.26 -5.45 2.17
C ALA A 79 4.83 -4.68 3.36
N PHE A 80 3.97 -3.99 4.11
CA PHE A 80 4.37 -3.14 5.23
C PHE A 80 3.77 -3.66 6.52
N ASP A 81 4.56 -3.65 7.58
CA ASP A 81 4.05 -3.87 8.92
C ASP A 81 3.16 -2.68 9.32
N PRO A 82 1.86 -2.91 9.63
CA PRO A 82 0.91 -1.86 9.93
C PRO A 82 1.17 -1.14 11.26
N VAL A 83 2.06 -1.69 12.10
CA VAL A 83 2.44 -1.11 13.40
C VAL A 83 3.79 -0.40 13.28
N THR A 84 4.83 -1.07 12.78
CA THR A 84 6.19 -0.48 12.78
C THR A 84 6.49 0.36 11.55
N GLY A 85 5.69 0.25 10.48
CA GLY A 85 5.94 0.89 9.19
C GLY A 85 7.13 0.32 8.41
N LEU A 86 7.78 -0.73 8.93
CA LEU A 86 8.87 -1.42 8.23
C LEU A 86 8.34 -2.14 6.99
N ALA A 87 9.11 -2.09 5.91
CA ALA A 87 8.78 -2.80 4.69
C ALA A 87 9.41 -4.19 4.67
N TYR A 88 8.74 -5.15 4.04
CA TYR A 88 9.21 -6.50 3.80
C TYR A 88 9.12 -6.75 2.30
N ALA A 89 10.27 -6.89 1.64
CA ALA A 89 10.35 -7.11 0.20
C ALA A 89 10.86 -8.53 -0.08
N VAL A 90 10.07 -9.31 -0.81
CA VAL A 90 10.45 -10.67 -1.22
C VAL A 90 11.17 -10.64 -2.57
N GLN A 91 12.21 -11.45 -2.69
CA GLN A 91 13.01 -11.66 -3.89
C GLN A 91 13.25 -13.15 -4.11
N LEU A 92 13.43 -13.56 -5.36
CA LEU A 92 14.09 -14.83 -5.66
C LEU A 92 15.54 -14.80 -5.15
N MET A 93 16.05 -15.93 -4.70
CA MET A 93 17.47 -16.03 -4.33
C MET A 93 18.38 -16.00 -5.57
N SER A 94 19.51 -15.30 -5.47
CA SER A 94 20.56 -15.36 -6.49
C SER A 94 21.27 -16.72 -6.46
N GLY A 95 21.63 -17.23 -7.64
CA GLY A 95 22.56 -18.35 -7.77
C GLY A 95 23.95 -18.04 -7.21
N GLY A 96 24.75 -19.07 -6.94
CA GLY A 96 26.11 -18.96 -6.42
C GLY A 96 26.20 -18.58 -4.94
N ARG A 97 25.09 -18.14 -4.33
CA ARG A 97 24.99 -17.96 -2.87
C ARG A 97 24.87 -19.30 -2.16
N ARG A 98 25.68 -19.46 -1.13
CA ARG A 98 25.63 -20.57 -0.18
C ARG A 98 25.05 -20.08 1.13
N LEU A 99 23.97 -20.69 1.58
CA LEU A 99 23.45 -20.50 2.93
C LEU A 99 24.34 -21.24 3.94
N PRO A 100 24.41 -20.77 5.21
CA PRO A 100 25.23 -21.39 6.25
C PRO A 100 25.10 -22.91 6.41
N ASP A 101 23.91 -23.47 6.18
CA ASP A 101 23.61 -24.90 6.35
C ASP A 101 23.72 -25.70 5.05
N GLU A 102 24.06 -25.07 3.93
CA GLU A 102 24.18 -25.76 2.64
C GLU A 102 25.59 -26.33 2.46
N PRO A 103 25.72 -27.55 1.91
CA PRO A 103 27.04 -28.12 1.61
C PRO A 103 27.72 -27.48 0.40
N VAL A 104 26.93 -26.93 -0.54
CA VAL A 104 27.40 -26.32 -1.79
C VAL A 104 26.57 -25.09 -2.14
N SER A 105 27.14 -24.18 -2.92
CA SER A 105 26.35 -23.13 -3.58
C SER A 105 25.48 -23.75 -4.67
N LEU A 106 24.20 -23.37 -4.72
CA LEU A 106 23.31 -23.79 -5.81
C LEU A 106 23.40 -22.81 -6.99
N PRO A 107 23.37 -23.31 -8.24
CA PRO A 107 23.15 -22.50 -9.44
C PRO A 107 21.83 -21.70 -9.39
N LEU A 108 21.69 -20.73 -10.29
CA LEU A 108 20.51 -19.87 -10.35
C LEU A 108 19.25 -20.67 -10.69
N GLU A 109 19.34 -21.50 -11.72
CA GLU A 109 18.27 -22.36 -12.19
C GLU A 109 17.79 -23.32 -11.11
N ASP A 110 18.69 -23.81 -10.25
CA ASP A 110 18.33 -24.66 -9.12
C ASP A 110 17.55 -23.89 -8.05
N ARG A 111 17.92 -22.63 -7.78
CA ARG A 111 17.15 -21.77 -6.86
C ARG A 111 15.73 -21.54 -7.37
N ASP A 112 15.58 -21.28 -8.66
CA ASP A 112 14.28 -20.99 -9.29
C ASP A 112 13.40 -22.24 -9.32
N ARG A 113 13.97 -23.39 -9.72
CA ARG A 113 13.27 -24.69 -9.76
C ARG A 113 12.92 -25.24 -8.39
N LEU A 114 13.61 -24.81 -7.32
CA LEU A 114 13.29 -25.17 -5.94
C LEU A 114 12.44 -24.13 -5.21
N GLY A 115 12.12 -22.98 -5.83
CA GLY A 115 11.29 -21.95 -5.22
C GLY A 115 11.95 -21.31 -3.98
N HIS A 116 13.25 -21.02 -4.07
CA HIS A 116 14.02 -20.41 -2.99
C HIS A 116 13.89 -18.88 -2.98
N LEU A 117 13.42 -18.33 -1.86
CA LEU A 117 13.14 -16.91 -1.66
C LEU A 117 14.01 -16.28 -0.57
N CYS A 118 14.15 -14.95 -0.65
CA CYS A 118 14.71 -14.11 0.39
C CYS A 118 13.73 -12.98 0.69
N VAL A 119 13.42 -12.77 1.97
CA VAL A 119 12.66 -11.61 2.44
C VAL A 119 13.64 -10.61 3.06
N ASN A 120 13.60 -9.38 2.58
CA ASN A 120 14.38 -8.25 3.08
C ASN A 120 13.48 -7.42 4.01
N GLN A 121 13.94 -7.12 5.23
CA GLN A 121 13.31 -6.12 6.09
C GLN A 121 13.98 -4.77 5.83
N LEU A 122 13.19 -3.73 5.57
CA LEU A 122 13.69 -2.39 5.29
C LEU A 122 13.16 -1.36 6.28
N ALA A 123 14.04 -0.44 6.66
CA ALA A 123 13.67 0.78 7.36
C ALA A 123 12.89 1.74 6.43
N PRO A 124 12.19 2.76 6.99
CA PRO A 124 11.45 3.73 6.19
C PRO A 124 12.28 4.54 5.19
N ASP A 125 13.61 4.60 5.37
CA ASP A 125 14.56 5.24 4.45
C ASP A 125 15.13 4.29 3.36
N GLY A 126 14.61 3.06 3.30
CA GLY A 126 15.03 2.01 2.37
C GLY A 126 16.29 1.26 2.78
N THR A 127 16.84 1.50 3.98
CA THR A 127 17.99 0.71 4.48
C THR A 127 17.57 -0.73 4.75
N VAL A 128 18.27 -1.70 4.17
CA VAL A 128 18.07 -3.14 4.48
C VAL A 128 18.61 -3.44 5.87
N LEU A 129 17.73 -3.79 6.80
CA LEU A 129 18.05 -4.05 8.20
C LEU A 129 18.41 -5.51 8.45
N ALA A 130 17.64 -6.43 7.86
CA ALA A 130 17.76 -7.85 8.09
C ALA A 130 17.20 -8.64 6.91
N VAL A 131 17.52 -9.94 6.86
CA VAL A 131 17.03 -10.85 5.82
C VAL A 131 16.58 -12.18 6.42
N MET A 132 15.65 -12.86 5.75
CA MET A 132 15.21 -14.21 6.07
C MET A 132 15.16 -15.02 4.78
N HIS A 133 15.73 -16.23 4.79
CA HIS A 133 15.77 -17.12 3.63
C HIS A 133 14.72 -18.22 3.77
N LEU A 134 14.00 -18.49 2.68
CA LEU A 134 12.89 -19.42 2.65
C LEU A 134 13.12 -20.44 1.53
N ARG A 135 13.19 -21.73 1.86
CA ARG A 135 13.43 -22.82 0.88
C ARG A 135 12.15 -23.59 0.60
N GLY A 136 11.83 -23.81 -0.67
CA GLY A 136 10.63 -24.54 -1.09
C GLY A 136 9.34 -23.71 -1.02
N PHE A 137 9.42 -22.38 -0.99
CA PHE A 137 8.24 -21.54 -0.80
C PHE A 137 7.53 -21.21 -2.13
N GLY A 138 8.27 -20.91 -3.20
CA GLY A 138 7.71 -20.64 -4.52
C GLY A 138 8.33 -19.44 -5.21
N HIS A 139 7.51 -18.57 -5.80
CA HIS A 139 7.99 -17.48 -6.65
C HIS A 139 8.04 -16.11 -5.96
N GLY A 140 7.23 -15.89 -4.92
CA GLY A 140 7.11 -14.64 -4.17
C GLY A 140 6.05 -13.67 -4.70
N GLY A 141 5.07 -14.15 -5.48
CA GLY A 141 4.08 -13.31 -6.19
C GLY A 141 2.94 -12.74 -5.33
N GLY A 142 3.06 -12.83 -4.00
CA GLY A 142 2.11 -12.29 -3.03
C GLY A 142 2.70 -12.31 -1.62
N LEU A 143 2.41 -11.26 -0.86
CA LEU A 143 2.95 -11.05 0.47
C LEU A 143 1.96 -10.22 1.30
N GLY A 144 1.81 -10.58 2.56
CA GLY A 144 1.12 -9.78 3.58
C GLY A 144 1.91 -9.78 4.89
N VAL A 145 1.73 -8.74 5.70
CA VAL A 145 2.33 -8.65 7.04
C VAL A 145 1.22 -8.40 8.05
N GLU A 146 1.14 -9.28 9.04
CA GLU A 146 0.28 -9.14 10.22
C GLU A 146 1.18 -8.89 11.43
N HIS A 147 0.84 -7.92 12.28
CA HIS A 147 1.59 -7.67 13.51
C HIS A 147 0.82 -8.27 14.70
N VAL A 148 1.41 -9.26 15.37
CA VAL A 148 0.79 -9.95 16.51
C VAL A 148 1.78 -9.98 17.67
N ASP A 149 1.37 -9.41 18.80
CA ASP A 149 2.13 -9.42 20.06
C ASP A 149 3.60 -9.00 19.90
N GLY A 150 3.84 -7.89 19.19
CA GLY A 150 5.19 -7.36 18.95
C GLY A 150 5.98 -8.09 17.84
N THR A 151 5.37 -9.08 17.19
CA THR A 151 6.02 -9.92 16.18
C THR A 151 5.39 -9.71 14.79
N PRO A 152 6.19 -9.39 13.76
CA PRO A 152 5.72 -9.39 12.38
C PRO A 152 5.60 -10.82 11.85
N TRP A 153 4.41 -11.19 11.42
CA TRP A 153 4.08 -12.46 10.77
C TRP A 153 3.87 -12.25 9.28
N LEU A 154 4.65 -12.96 8.48
CA LEU A 154 4.59 -12.93 7.03
C LEU A 154 3.58 -13.96 6.54
N TRP A 155 2.74 -13.52 5.60
CA TRP A 155 1.81 -14.35 4.84
C TRP A 155 2.30 -14.40 3.39
N LEU A 156 2.61 -15.59 2.88
CA LEU A 156 3.13 -15.77 1.53
C LEU A 156 2.83 -17.18 1.01
N GLU A 157 3.13 -17.45 -0.26
CA GLU A 157 3.02 -18.81 -0.81
C GLU A 157 4.02 -19.79 -0.16
N THR A 158 3.66 -21.07 -0.08
CA THR A 158 4.54 -22.13 0.44
C THR A 158 4.29 -23.49 -0.20
N ASP A 159 5.11 -24.48 0.17
CA ASP A 159 5.10 -25.87 -0.30
C ASP A 159 5.16 -26.00 -1.83
N ALA A 160 6.04 -25.23 -2.47
CA ALA A 160 6.24 -25.30 -3.91
C ALA A 160 6.73 -26.69 -4.35
N ASP A 161 6.15 -27.19 -5.44
CA ASP A 161 6.63 -28.43 -6.05
C ASP A 161 7.88 -28.12 -6.90
N PRO A 162 9.02 -28.79 -6.64
CA PRO A 162 10.21 -28.60 -7.44
C PRO A 162 9.97 -28.91 -8.91
N VAL A 163 10.48 -28.06 -9.79
CA VAL A 163 10.38 -28.28 -11.24
C VAL A 163 11.63 -29.03 -11.73
N PRO A 164 11.48 -30.21 -12.37
CA PRO A 164 12.62 -30.89 -12.97
C PRO A 164 13.20 -30.05 -14.10
N GLY A 165 14.53 -29.94 -14.14
CA GLY A 165 15.25 -29.28 -15.23
C GLY A 165 15.04 -30.03 -16.53
N ASP A 166 14.53 -29.38 -17.57
CA ASP A 166 14.55 -29.93 -18.92
C ASP A 166 15.93 -29.85 -19.60
N GLY A 167 16.90 -29.20 -18.96
CA GLY A 167 18.26 -29.00 -19.45
C GLY A 167 18.39 -27.87 -20.47
N ASN A 168 17.31 -27.15 -20.77
CA ASN A 168 17.30 -25.98 -21.63
C ASN A 168 17.37 -24.70 -20.76
N PRO A 169 18.47 -23.93 -20.82
CA PRO A 169 18.60 -22.71 -20.02
C PRO A 169 17.57 -21.62 -20.38
N ASP A 170 16.92 -21.72 -21.55
CA ASP A 170 15.98 -20.71 -22.05
C ASP A 170 14.54 -20.88 -21.52
N THR A 171 14.20 -22.02 -20.90
CA THR A 171 12.81 -22.29 -20.45
C THR A 171 12.45 -21.60 -19.13
N HIS A 172 13.44 -21.06 -18.41
CA HIS A 172 13.27 -20.28 -17.17
C HIS A 172 12.26 -20.91 -16.18
N GLU A 173 12.38 -22.23 -15.98
CA GLU A 173 11.52 -23.01 -15.11
C GLU A 173 11.54 -22.50 -13.66
N ARG A 174 10.35 -22.27 -13.11
CA ARG A 174 10.16 -21.71 -11.77
C ARG A 174 9.16 -22.55 -10.99
N ALA A 175 9.47 -22.83 -9.73
CA ALA A 175 8.52 -23.42 -8.81
C ALA A 175 7.57 -22.35 -8.26
N TYR A 176 6.32 -22.75 -8.04
CA TYR A 176 5.27 -21.91 -7.49
C TYR A 176 4.64 -22.63 -6.30
N GLY A 177 4.34 -21.88 -5.24
CA GLY A 177 3.67 -22.40 -4.07
C GLY A 177 2.23 -22.82 -4.37
N LYS A 178 1.77 -23.83 -3.63
CA LYS A 178 0.41 -24.40 -3.74
C LYS A 178 -0.43 -24.14 -2.50
N HIS A 179 0.18 -23.65 -1.43
CA HIS A 179 -0.48 -23.30 -0.17
C HIS A 179 -0.13 -21.88 0.26
N ILE A 180 -0.86 -21.36 1.24
CA ILE A 180 -0.50 -20.13 1.95
C ILE A 180 0.22 -20.51 3.24
N GLY A 181 1.42 -19.98 3.44
CA GLY A 181 2.20 -20.09 4.67
C GLY A 181 2.08 -18.82 5.51
N ARG A 182 2.01 -18.99 6.83
CA ARG A 182 2.13 -17.94 7.84
C ARG A 182 3.33 -18.22 8.73
N ILE A 183 4.27 -17.29 8.80
CA ILE A 183 5.52 -17.47 9.56
C ILE A 183 5.99 -16.19 10.23
N ALA A 184 6.47 -16.29 11.47
CA ALA A 184 7.10 -15.15 12.15
C ALA A 184 8.42 -14.79 11.46
N PHE A 185 8.59 -13.51 11.10
CA PHE A 185 9.86 -13.05 10.57
C PHE A 185 10.93 -13.09 11.66
N LYS A 186 12.08 -13.68 11.32
CA LYS A 186 13.25 -13.71 12.19
C LYS A 186 14.50 -13.40 11.37
N ALA A 187 15.25 -12.39 11.81
CA ALA A 187 16.50 -12.01 11.18
C ALA A 187 17.47 -13.20 11.06
N ASP A 188 18.09 -13.33 9.89
CA ASP A 188 19.05 -14.36 9.48
C ASP A 188 18.53 -15.80 9.54
N ALA A 189 17.23 -16.00 9.75
CA ALA A 189 16.65 -17.33 9.76
C ALA A 189 16.66 -17.95 8.35
N ILE A 190 16.81 -19.27 8.33
CA ILE A 190 16.62 -20.13 7.16
C ILE A 190 15.46 -21.04 7.52
N VAL A 191 14.42 -21.04 6.71
CA VAL A 191 13.20 -21.80 6.98
C VAL A 191 12.82 -22.63 5.77
N ASP A 192 12.60 -23.90 6.02
CA ASP A 192 12.10 -24.87 5.04
C ASP A 192 10.57 -24.89 5.02
N ALA A 193 10.02 -24.97 3.81
CA ALA A 193 8.63 -25.37 3.62
C ALA A 193 8.38 -26.75 4.28
N GLY A 194 7.18 -26.95 4.81
CA GLY A 194 6.83 -28.13 5.62
C GLY A 194 7.48 -28.21 7.01
N SER A 195 8.36 -27.27 7.40
CA SER A 195 8.87 -27.22 8.77
C SER A 195 7.78 -26.80 9.77
N PRO A 196 7.88 -27.19 11.06
CA PRO A 196 6.89 -26.79 12.08
C PRO A 196 6.88 -25.29 12.39
N LEU A 197 7.77 -24.50 11.79
CA LEU A 197 7.79 -23.04 11.90
C LEU A 197 6.77 -22.37 10.99
N VAL A 198 6.24 -23.08 9.99
CA VAL A 198 5.28 -22.57 9.01
C VAL A 198 3.90 -23.11 9.35
N GLU A 199 2.96 -22.22 9.64
CA GLU A 199 1.55 -22.59 9.64
C GLU A 199 1.06 -22.60 8.18
N VAL A 200 0.46 -23.71 7.74
CA VAL A 200 0.07 -23.93 6.35
C VAL A 200 -1.46 -23.93 6.22
N PHE A 201 -1.95 -23.25 5.19
CA PHE A 201 -3.37 -23.16 4.81
C PHE A 201 -3.55 -23.59 3.34
N ASP A 202 -4.55 -24.43 3.07
CA ASP A 202 -4.92 -24.88 1.72
C ASP A 202 -6.35 -24.39 1.35
N PRO A 203 -6.50 -23.11 0.99
CA PRO A 203 -7.81 -22.51 0.72
C PRO A 203 -8.37 -22.87 -0.67
N VAL A 204 -7.54 -23.42 -1.56
CA VAL A 204 -7.92 -23.84 -2.90
C VAL A 204 -7.24 -25.18 -3.23
N PRO A 205 -7.77 -26.30 -2.72
CA PRO A 205 -7.16 -27.61 -2.93
C PRO A 205 -6.97 -27.92 -4.42
N GLY A 206 -5.76 -28.35 -4.78
CA GLY A 206 -5.37 -28.71 -6.15
C GLY A 206 -5.02 -27.53 -7.07
N ALA A 207 -5.03 -26.29 -6.57
CA ALA A 207 -4.51 -25.14 -7.30
C ALA A 207 -2.98 -25.03 -7.20
N SER A 208 -2.40 -24.22 -8.09
CA SER A 208 -1.01 -23.79 -8.06
C SER A 208 -0.91 -22.26 -8.12
N GLN A 209 0.30 -21.71 -7.96
CA GLN A 209 0.54 -20.26 -7.91
C GLN A 209 -0.38 -19.57 -6.90
N VAL A 210 -0.50 -20.20 -5.73
CA VAL A 210 -1.42 -19.78 -4.67
C VAL A 210 -0.71 -18.71 -3.85
N THR A 211 -1.03 -17.44 -4.09
CA THR A 211 -0.39 -16.31 -3.41
C THR A 211 -1.41 -15.50 -2.61
N PRO A 212 -1.03 -14.93 -1.45
CA PRO A 212 -1.95 -14.15 -0.62
C PRO A 212 -1.82 -12.65 -0.86
N SER A 213 -2.88 -11.92 -0.50
CA SER A 213 -2.82 -10.50 -0.17
C SER A 213 -3.65 -10.23 1.07
N LEU A 214 -3.06 -9.57 2.07
CA LEU A 214 -3.68 -9.34 3.36
C LEU A 214 -4.20 -7.91 3.47
N ASP A 215 -5.45 -7.77 3.91
CA ASP A 215 -6.09 -6.48 4.21
C ASP A 215 -6.56 -6.48 5.67
N VAL A 216 -5.60 -6.21 6.57
CA VAL A 216 -5.85 -6.17 8.01
C VAL A 216 -6.80 -5.05 8.42
N ASP A 217 -6.88 -3.97 7.63
CA ASP A 217 -7.75 -2.83 7.90
C ASP A 217 -9.23 -3.20 7.80
N HIS A 218 -9.55 -4.13 6.90
CA HIS A 218 -10.92 -4.61 6.66
C HIS A 218 -11.15 -6.06 7.11
N GLY A 219 -10.17 -6.67 7.78
CA GLY A 219 -10.28 -8.02 8.30
C GLY A 219 -10.39 -9.09 7.21
N ARG A 220 -9.72 -8.90 6.06
CA ARG A 220 -9.81 -9.81 4.91
C ARG A 220 -8.45 -10.33 4.45
N ILE A 221 -8.51 -11.47 3.76
CA ILE A 221 -7.41 -12.01 2.96
C ILE A 221 -7.95 -12.41 1.60
N ALA A 222 -7.22 -12.05 0.54
CA ALA A 222 -7.46 -12.59 -0.78
C ALA A 222 -6.40 -13.63 -1.15
N VAL A 223 -6.78 -14.56 -2.01
CA VAL A 223 -5.92 -15.57 -2.60
C VAL A 223 -6.03 -15.51 -4.11
N ARG A 224 -4.91 -15.22 -4.78
CA ARG A 224 -4.76 -15.48 -6.21
C ARG A 224 -4.34 -16.92 -6.38
N HIS A 225 -4.92 -17.60 -7.36
CA HIS A 225 -4.62 -19.01 -7.64
C HIS A 225 -4.76 -19.33 -9.12
N VAL A 226 -4.14 -20.42 -9.54
CA VAL A 226 -4.35 -21.07 -10.85
C VAL A 226 -5.02 -22.41 -10.61
N SER A 227 -6.25 -22.57 -11.11
CA SER A 227 -6.99 -23.84 -11.07
C SER A 227 -7.44 -24.20 -12.48
N SER A 228 -7.15 -25.42 -12.92
CA SER A 228 -7.52 -25.91 -14.26
C SER A 228 -7.12 -24.94 -15.38
N GLY A 229 -5.92 -24.35 -15.27
CA GLY A 229 -5.39 -23.39 -16.24
C GLY A 229 -5.99 -21.97 -16.16
N THR A 230 -6.93 -21.71 -15.25
CA THR A 230 -7.57 -20.40 -15.10
C THR A 230 -7.00 -19.68 -13.87
N VAL A 231 -6.58 -18.43 -14.06
CA VAL A 231 -6.18 -17.53 -12.96
C VAL A 231 -7.42 -16.91 -12.34
N GLY A 232 -7.52 -16.91 -11.01
CA GLY A 232 -8.63 -16.27 -10.31
C GLY A 232 -8.26 -15.74 -8.92
N TYR A 233 -9.16 -14.92 -8.38
CA TYR A 233 -9.09 -14.38 -7.03
C TYR A 233 -10.22 -14.95 -6.19
N ARG A 234 -9.94 -15.27 -4.93
CA ARG A 234 -10.92 -15.57 -3.89
C ARG A 234 -10.68 -14.67 -2.70
N VAL A 235 -11.73 -14.07 -2.15
CA VAL A 235 -11.65 -13.18 -0.98
C VAL A 235 -12.35 -13.85 0.19
N TYR A 236 -11.72 -13.80 1.36
CA TYR A 236 -12.14 -14.47 2.59
C TYR A 236 -12.13 -13.50 3.77
N ASP A 237 -12.96 -13.76 4.76
CA ASP A 237 -12.79 -13.21 6.11
C ASP A 237 -11.50 -13.78 6.73
N LEU A 238 -10.65 -12.91 7.29
CA LEU A 238 -9.33 -13.28 7.81
C LEU A 238 -9.42 -14.14 9.07
N ALA A 239 -10.41 -13.90 9.94
CA ALA A 239 -10.56 -14.67 11.17
C ALA A 239 -11.03 -16.10 10.85
N ALA A 240 -12.01 -16.24 9.95
CA ALA A 240 -12.48 -17.51 9.42
C ALA A 240 -11.33 -18.27 8.74
N PHE A 241 -10.55 -17.59 7.90
CA PHE A 241 -9.38 -18.17 7.23
C PHE A 241 -8.36 -18.74 8.23
N LYS A 242 -8.01 -17.97 9.28
CA LYS A 242 -7.12 -18.45 10.37
C LYS A 242 -7.68 -19.67 11.10
N SER A 243 -9.00 -19.76 11.22
CA SER A 243 -9.68 -20.93 11.79
C SER A 243 -9.83 -22.12 10.83
N ARG A 244 -9.27 -22.03 9.61
CA ARG A 244 -9.34 -23.02 8.52
C ARG A 244 -10.76 -23.19 7.94
N ASP A 245 -11.59 -22.16 8.07
CA ASP A 245 -12.81 -22.04 7.27
C ASP A 245 -12.47 -21.30 5.98
N PHE A 246 -12.41 -22.05 4.89
CA PHE A 246 -12.07 -21.55 3.56
C PHE A 246 -13.31 -21.34 2.69
N THR A 247 -14.40 -20.85 3.27
CA THR A 247 -15.57 -20.40 2.53
C THR A 247 -15.31 -19.00 1.96
N PRO A 248 -15.16 -18.81 0.63
CA PRO A 248 -14.90 -17.48 0.08
C PRO A 248 -16.14 -16.60 0.15
N GLU A 249 -15.96 -15.34 0.55
CA GLU A 249 -16.98 -14.30 0.42
C GLU A 249 -17.29 -14.02 -1.05
N ARG A 250 -16.23 -14.00 -1.88
CA ARG A 250 -16.29 -13.70 -3.32
C ARG A 250 -15.23 -14.50 -4.07
N SER A 251 -15.53 -14.86 -5.32
CA SER A 251 -14.63 -15.55 -6.24
C SER A 251 -14.88 -15.06 -7.65
N PHE A 252 -13.82 -14.68 -8.37
CA PHE A 252 -13.92 -14.18 -9.75
C PHE A 252 -12.62 -14.43 -10.53
N PRO A 253 -12.68 -14.58 -11.87
CA PRO A 253 -11.49 -14.79 -12.69
C PRO A 253 -10.68 -13.50 -12.84
N ALA A 254 -9.36 -13.62 -13.00
CA ALA A 254 -8.53 -12.52 -13.45
C ALA A 254 -8.72 -12.31 -14.96
N LYS A 255 -8.88 -11.05 -15.41
CA LYS A 255 -9.08 -10.71 -16.83
C LYS A 255 -7.79 -10.36 -17.57
N TYR A 256 -6.76 -9.97 -16.82
CA TYR A 256 -5.45 -9.55 -17.34
C TYR A 256 -4.32 -10.36 -16.72
N ARG A 257 -3.15 -10.40 -17.37
CA ARG A 257 -1.96 -11.06 -16.81
C ARG A 257 -1.55 -10.36 -15.51
N THR A 258 -1.38 -11.12 -14.44
CA THR A 258 -0.93 -10.59 -13.15
C THR A 258 0.59 -10.63 -13.08
N GLN A 259 1.22 -9.48 -12.82
CA GLN A 259 2.60 -9.42 -12.35
C GLN A 259 2.64 -9.33 -10.82
N ALA A 260 1.92 -8.35 -10.27
CA ALA A 260 1.74 -8.18 -8.83
C ALA A 260 0.29 -7.75 -8.54
N TRP A 261 -0.17 -7.94 -7.31
CA TRP A 261 -1.54 -7.58 -6.95
C TRP A 261 -1.70 -7.38 -5.44
N CYS A 262 -2.73 -6.64 -5.04
CA CYS A 262 -3.16 -6.57 -3.64
C CYS A 262 -4.69 -6.39 -3.49
N LEU A 263 -5.20 -6.78 -2.33
CA LEU A 263 -6.55 -6.50 -1.84
C LEU A 263 -6.53 -5.24 -0.97
N TYR A 264 -7.51 -4.35 -1.16
CA TYR A 264 -7.83 -3.31 -0.18
C TYR A 264 -9.32 -2.94 -0.24
N GLY A 265 -10.04 -3.12 0.86
CA GLY A 265 -11.48 -2.95 0.98
C GLY A 265 -12.24 -3.89 0.05
N ASN A 266 -13.01 -3.31 -0.88
CA ASN A 266 -13.76 -4.04 -1.90
C ASN A 266 -13.03 -4.06 -3.25
N LEU A 267 -11.73 -3.82 -3.28
CA LEU A 267 -10.98 -3.65 -4.52
C LEU A 267 -9.76 -4.57 -4.57
N VAL A 268 -9.50 -5.13 -5.74
CA VAL A 268 -8.20 -5.74 -6.07
C VAL A 268 -7.47 -4.83 -7.03
N TYR A 269 -6.29 -4.39 -6.63
CA TYR A 269 -5.35 -3.67 -7.49
C TYR A 269 -4.36 -4.66 -8.09
N GLN A 270 -4.19 -4.64 -9.39
CA GLN A 270 -3.31 -5.54 -10.12
C GLN A 270 -2.39 -4.75 -11.04
N ASN A 271 -1.10 -5.08 -11.02
CA ASN A 271 -0.14 -4.69 -12.04
C ASN A 271 -0.09 -5.75 -13.15
N GLU A 272 0.03 -5.29 -14.39
CA GLU A 272 0.31 -6.07 -15.58
C GLU A 272 1.50 -5.41 -16.31
N GLY A 273 2.41 -6.21 -16.86
CA GLY A 273 3.49 -5.71 -17.70
C GLY A 273 4.70 -6.64 -17.74
N SER A 274 5.67 -6.26 -18.56
CA SER A 274 7.00 -6.87 -18.62
C SER A 274 8.07 -5.78 -18.55
N ALA A 275 9.30 -6.19 -18.29
CA ALA A 275 10.47 -5.35 -18.41
C ALA A 275 10.56 -4.62 -19.77
N TYR A 276 11.24 -3.48 -19.79
CA TYR A 276 11.73 -2.91 -21.04
C TYR A 276 12.73 -3.85 -21.72
N ASP A 277 12.53 -4.05 -23.02
CA ASP A 277 13.42 -4.77 -23.93
C ASP A 277 13.22 -4.26 -25.38
N VAL A 278 13.76 -4.99 -26.37
CA VAL A 278 13.66 -4.62 -27.80
C VAL A 278 12.23 -4.70 -28.35
N ASP A 279 11.41 -5.60 -27.79
CA ASP A 279 10.03 -5.84 -28.21
C ASP A 279 9.01 -5.05 -27.35
N ASN A 280 9.45 -4.58 -26.18
CA ASN A 280 8.72 -3.73 -25.24
C ASN A 280 9.52 -2.47 -24.88
N PRO A 281 9.88 -1.61 -25.87
CA PRO A 281 10.63 -0.40 -25.58
C PRO A 281 9.77 0.62 -24.80
N SER A 282 10.42 1.61 -24.19
CA SER A 282 9.71 2.74 -23.57
C SER A 282 8.64 3.32 -24.51
N PRO A 283 7.40 3.56 -24.03
CA PRO A 283 6.97 3.64 -22.63
C PRO A 283 6.63 2.27 -21.98
N GLY A 284 6.80 1.17 -22.72
CA GLY A 284 6.49 -0.20 -22.32
C GLY A 284 5.00 -0.47 -22.13
N ASN A 285 4.69 -1.47 -21.30
CA ASN A 285 3.33 -2.00 -21.14
C ASN A 285 2.93 -2.20 -19.67
N SER A 286 3.37 -1.33 -18.77
CA SER A 286 2.93 -1.36 -17.36
C SER A 286 1.53 -0.78 -17.21
N TRP A 287 0.57 -1.62 -16.79
CA TRP A 287 -0.83 -1.25 -16.58
C TRP A 287 -1.26 -1.56 -15.15
N TRP A 288 -2.07 -0.66 -14.59
CA TRP A 288 -2.89 -0.94 -13.42
C TRP A 288 -4.28 -1.39 -13.85
N ASN A 289 -4.79 -2.41 -13.19
CA ASN A 289 -6.15 -2.90 -13.33
C ASN A 289 -6.79 -2.94 -11.94
N VAL A 290 -7.98 -2.36 -11.80
CA VAL A 290 -8.75 -2.36 -10.56
C VAL A 290 -10.00 -3.18 -10.75
N TYR A 291 -10.17 -4.21 -9.93
CA TYR A 291 -11.35 -5.06 -9.90
C TYR A 291 -12.23 -4.68 -8.72
N ASP A 292 -13.53 -4.63 -8.93
CA ASP A 292 -14.51 -4.62 -7.84
C ASP A 292 -14.73 -6.05 -7.36
N VAL A 293 -14.42 -6.32 -6.09
CA VAL A 293 -14.56 -7.65 -5.46
C VAL A 293 -16.03 -8.11 -5.43
N THR A 294 -16.97 -7.17 -5.35
CA THR A 294 -18.41 -7.46 -5.26
C THR A 294 -18.95 -8.02 -6.57
N THR A 295 -18.49 -7.47 -7.69
CA THR A 295 -18.97 -7.82 -9.04
C THR A 295 -18.01 -8.75 -9.80
N GLY A 296 -16.73 -8.76 -9.43
CA GLY A 296 -15.65 -9.42 -10.17
C GLY A 296 -15.25 -8.69 -11.46
N GLU A 297 -15.80 -7.51 -11.71
CA GLU A 297 -15.56 -6.74 -12.93
C GLU A 297 -14.36 -5.80 -12.78
N VAL A 298 -13.67 -5.55 -13.90
CA VAL A 298 -12.62 -4.53 -13.97
C VAL A 298 -13.31 -3.18 -14.13
N ILE A 299 -13.14 -2.31 -13.12
CA ILE A 299 -13.77 -0.98 -13.08
C ILE A 299 -12.82 0.14 -13.49
N GLU A 300 -11.51 -0.13 -13.52
CA GLU A 300 -10.51 0.81 -14.03
C GLU A 300 -9.33 0.06 -14.64
N ARG A 301 -8.84 0.58 -15.76
CA ARG A 301 -7.56 0.18 -16.35
C ARG A 301 -6.80 1.42 -16.76
N THR A 302 -5.63 1.63 -16.16
CA THR A 302 -4.85 2.87 -16.31
C THR A 302 -3.41 2.53 -16.67
N PHE A 303 -2.89 3.16 -17.71
CA PHE A 303 -1.48 3.01 -18.08
C PHE A 303 -0.63 3.70 -17.02
N ASN A 304 0.35 2.98 -16.49
CA ASN A 304 1.26 3.52 -15.49
C ASN A 304 2.37 4.30 -16.21
N THR A 305 2.36 5.62 -16.10
CA THR A 305 3.37 6.54 -16.65
C THR A 305 4.47 6.89 -15.65
N THR A 306 4.50 6.25 -14.48
CA THR A 306 5.51 6.53 -13.45
C THR A 306 6.88 6.05 -13.89
N ALA A 307 7.88 6.92 -13.73
CA ALA A 307 9.30 6.61 -13.90
C ALA A 307 9.66 6.04 -15.29
N LEU A 308 9.09 6.59 -16.38
CA LEU A 308 9.37 6.14 -17.76
C LEU A 308 10.84 6.26 -18.16
N GLN A 309 11.62 7.08 -17.44
CA GLN A 309 13.05 7.29 -17.65
C GLN A 309 13.95 6.15 -17.12
N LEU A 310 13.40 5.18 -16.38
CA LEU A 310 14.17 4.03 -15.92
C LEU A 310 14.67 3.22 -17.12
N ALA A 311 15.97 2.88 -17.14
CA ALA A 311 16.57 2.13 -18.24
C ALA A 311 16.07 0.66 -18.32
N HIS A 312 15.75 0.08 -17.16
CA HIS A 312 15.03 -1.17 -17.03
C HIS A 312 13.83 -0.90 -16.13
N ARG A 313 12.64 -1.31 -16.56
CA ARG A 313 11.38 -1.01 -15.87
C ARG A 313 10.46 -2.21 -15.95
N GLU A 314 10.53 -3.06 -14.94
CA GLU A 314 9.65 -4.23 -14.78
C GLU A 314 8.74 -4.00 -13.57
N THR A 315 7.42 -4.10 -13.75
CA THR A 315 6.47 -3.89 -12.66
C THR A 315 6.39 -5.15 -11.79
N GLU A 316 6.57 -5.02 -10.48
CA GLU A 316 6.83 -6.18 -9.61
C GLU A 316 6.15 -6.09 -8.23
N ALA A 317 5.67 -4.93 -7.82
CA ALA A 317 5.01 -4.79 -6.53
C ALA A 317 3.80 -3.87 -6.60
N ILE A 318 2.75 -4.22 -5.86
CA ILE A 318 1.63 -3.34 -5.53
C ILE A 318 1.02 -3.79 -4.20
N THR A 319 0.83 -2.85 -3.28
CA THR A 319 0.33 -3.08 -1.93
C THR A 319 -0.28 -1.79 -1.37
N VAL A 320 -0.98 -1.88 -0.25
CA VAL A 320 -1.44 -0.69 0.49
C VAL A 320 -0.73 -0.66 1.83
N ARG A 321 -0.16 0.49 2.19
CA ARG A 321 0.40 0.73 3.52
C ARG A 321 -0.43 1.74 4.29
N ARG A 322 -0.48 1.59 5.60
CA ARG A 322 -1.03 2.59 6.50
C ARG A 322 -0.01 3.72 6.71
N THR A 323 -0.48 4.96 6.71
CA THR A 323 0.33 6.13 7.07
C THR A 323 -0.46 7.03 8.04
N PRO A 324 0.21 7.96 8.74
CA PRO A 324 -0.49 8.96 9.57
C PRO A 324 -1.51 9.81 8.82
N ASP A 325 -1.41 9.93 7.50
CA ASP A 325 -2.31 10.71 6.65
C ASP A 325 -3.42 9.87 6.00
N GLY A 326 -3.51 8.59 6.35
CA GLY A 326 -4.40 7.60 5.73
C GLY A 326 -3.64 6.54 4.93
N PRO A 327 -4.35 5.61 4.29
CA PRO A 327 -3.70 4.56 3.50
C PRO A 327 -3.07 5.14 2.23
N GLN A 328 -2.01 4.48 1.76
CA GLN A 328 -1.26 4.84 0.56
C GLN A 328 -1.07 3.60 -0.31
N LEU A 329 -1.46 3.69 -1.59
CA LEU A 329 -1.16 2.66 -2.58
C LEU A 329 0.32 2.75 -2.95
N VAL A 330 1.07 1.70 -2.65
CA VAL A 330 2.48 1.58 -2.99
C VAL A 330 2.62 0.62 -4.15
N PHE A 331 3.46 0.96 -5.12
CA PHE A 331 3.81 0.08 -6.23
C PHE A 331 5.29 0.21 -6.57
N GLY A 332 5.84 -0.78 -7.27
CA GLY A 332 7.28 -0.87 -7.48
C GLY A 332 7.72 -1.34 -8.86
N PHE A 333 8.90 -0.86 -9.26
CA PHE A 333 9.61 -1.30 -10.45
C PHE A 333 10.96 -1.91 -10.09
N ALA A 334 11.32 -3.00 -10.74
CA ALA A 334 12.69 -3.47 -10.77
C ALA A 334 13.49 -2.68 -11.82
N THR A 335 14.73 -2.34 -11.46
CA THR A 335 15.59 -1.42 -12.23
C THR A 335 16.92 -2.09 -12.65
N GLN A 336 17.88 -1.30 -13.14
CA GLN A 336 19.14 -1.70 -13.84
C GLN A 336 19.97 -2.85 -13.23
N GLU A 337 20.89 -3.39 -14.07
CA GLU A 337 22.07 -4.28 -13.93
C GLU A 337 22.28 -5.16 -12.68
N ASP A 338 21.89 -4.71 -11.49
CA ASP A 338 21.85 -5.49 -10.25
C ASP A 338 20.41 -5.78 -9.75
N ARG A 339 19.38 -5.44 -10.54
CA ARG A 339 17.94 -5.61 -10.25
C ARG A 339 17.50 -4.93 -8.94
N ARG A 340 17.76 -3.62 -8.83
CA ARG A 340 17.34 -2.82 -7.66
C ARG A 340 15.82 -2.60 -7.63
N MET A 341 15.31 -2.17 -6.50
CA MET A 341 13.89 -1.88 -6.27
C MET A 341 13.65 -0.38 -6.16
N ALA A 342 12.73 0.17 -6.95
CA ALA A 342 12.19 1.52 -6.76
C ALA A 342 10.72 1.42 -6.36
N LEU A 343 10.32 2.07 -5.27
CA LEU A 343 8.93 2.10 -4.82
C LEU A 343 8.35 3.52 -4.91
N TYR A 344 7.08 3.59 -5.24
CA TYR A 344 6.33 4.83 -5.42
C TYR A 344 5.00 4.74 -4.67
N GLY A 345 4.47 5.86 -4.22
CA GLY A 345 3.24 5.93 -3.41
C GLY A 345 2.21 6.94 -3.91
N ILE A 346 0.93 6.55 -3.93
CA ILE A 346 -0.22 7.42 -4.22
C ILE A 346 -1.13 7.46 -2.98
N THR A 347 -1.35 8.67 -2.46
CA THR A 347 -2.21 8.89 -1.27
C THR A 347 -3.56 9.48 -1.64
N SER A 348 -3.69 10.12 -2.80
CA SER A 348 -4.95 10.69 -3.26
C SER A 348 -5.94 9.58 -3.61
N THR A 349 -7.19 9.82 -3.26
CA THR A 349 -8.29 8.87 -3.46
C THR A 349 -9.42 9.52 -4.22
N THR A 350 -10.12 8.72 -5.01
CA THR A 350 -11.39 9.01 -5.66
C THR A 350 -12.45 8.07 -5.11
N ASP A 351 -13.69 8.53 -5.02
CA ASP A 351 -14.86 7.68 -4.72
C ASP A 351 -15.27 6.80 -5.91
N GLY A 352 -14.51 6.86 -7.02
CA GLY A 352 -14.66 5.98 -8.15
C GLY A 352 -15.70 6.41 -9.17
N THR A 353 -16.25 7.63 -9.08
CA THR A 353 -17.22 8.16 -10.06
C THR A 353 -16.58 8.62 -11.38
N GLY A 354 -15.27 8.42 -11.56
CA GLY A 354 -14.61 8.49 -12.86
C GLY A 354 -14.05 9.85 -13.25
N ASP A 355 -13.43 10.55 -12.31
CA ASP A 355 -13.15 11.96 -12.52
C ASP A 355 -11.85 12.43 -11.86
N HIS A 356 -10.99 13.06 -12.65
CA HIS A 356 -10.08 14.10 -12.16
C HIS A 356 -10.96 15.24 -11.61
N VAL A 357 -11.52 15.13 -10.40
CA VAL A 357 -12.79 15.79 -9.99
C VAL A 357 -13.11 17.05 -10.83
N PRO A 358 -13.87 16.90 -11.92
CA PRO A 358 -14.10 17.93 -12.89
C PRO A 358 -14.91 18.99 -12.23
N TRP A 359 -14.75 20.17 -12.79
CA TRP A 359 -15.55 21.29 -12.40
C TRP A 359 -17.01 21.01 -12.73
N THR A 360 -17.84 21.03 -11.70
CA THR A 360 -19.30 20.90 -11.79
C THR A 360 -19.90 22.30 -11.73
N ASP A 361 -20.71 22.64 -12.73
CA ASP A 361 -21.39 23.93 -12.77
C ASP A 361 -22.26 24.12 -11.51
N LEU A 362 -22.19 25.30 -10.91
CA LEU A 362 -23.11 25.74 -9.87
C LEU A 362 -24.25 26.53 -10.50
N GLU A 363 -25.46 26.27 -10.04
CA GLU A 363 -26.62 27.09 -10.40
C GLU A 363 -26.49 28.51 -9.82
N TRP A 364 -26.82 29.50 -10.64
CA TRP A 364 -26.93 30.91 -10.26
C TRP A 364 -28.23 31.51 -10.82
N ASP A 365 -28.60 32.71 -10.37
CA ASP A 365 -29.67 33.46 -11.03
C ASP A 365 -29.10 34.35 -12.14
N ALA A 366 -29.19 33.86 -13.38
CA ALA A 366 -28.71 34.59 -14.55
C ALA A 366 -29.52 35.87 -14.88
N LYS A 367 -30.68 36.09 -14.24
CA LYS A 367 -31.44 37.34 -14.35
C LYS A 367 -30.90 38.43 -13.41
N VAL A 368 -30.23 38.01 -12.34
CA VAL A 368 -29.64 38.91 -11.34
C VAL A 368 -28.15 39.10 -11.59
N TYR A 369 -27.45 38.05 -12.02
CA TYR A 369 -26.00 38.05 -12.24
C TYR A 369 -25.63 37.63 -13.66
N VAL A 370 -24.57 38.24 -14.19
CA VAL A 370 -24.03 37.93 -15.52
C VAL A 370 -22.59 37.45 -15.43
N ALA A 371 -22.30 36.41 -16.21
CA ALA A 371 -20.98 35.84 -16.41
C ALA A 371 -20.05 36.75 -17.23
N PRO A 372 -18.72 36.59 -17.15
CA PRO A 372 -17.77 37.33 -18.00
C PRO A 372 -17.85 36.94 -19.48
N SER A 373 -18.32 35.73 -19.79
CA SER A 373 -18.53 35.25 -21.16
C SER A 373 -19.67 34.23 -21.22
N THR A 374 -20.19 34.00 -22.42
CA THR A 374 -21.27 33.02 -22.64
C THR A 374 -20.83 31.58 -22.43
N SER A 375 -19.53 31.29 -22.45
CA SER A 375 -18.94 29.97 -22.17
C SER A 375 -18.52 29.78 -20.70
N TYR A 376 -18.56 30.83 -19.88
CA TYR A 376 -18.17 30.76 -18.48
C TYR A 376 -19.36 30.42 -17.58
N ARG A 377 -19.16 29.51 -16.63
CA ARG A 377 -20.12 29.16 -15.57
C ARG A 377 -19.39 29.13 -14.23
N PRO A 378 -20.03 29.51 -13.11
CA PRO A 378 -19.48 29.21 -11.80
C PRO A 378 -19.46 27.71 -11.66
N GLN A 379 -18.46 27.21 -10.97
CA GLN A 379 -18.25 25.80 -10.87
C GLN A 379 -17.54 25.47 -9.57
N TYR A 380 -17.66 24.23 -9.13
CA TYR A 380 -16.96 23.71 -7.96
C TYR A 380 -16.34 22.37 -8.27
N ARG A 381 -15.39 21.97 -7.43
CA ARG A 381 -14.93 20.58 -7.34
C ARG A 381 -14.68 20.25 -5.87
N GLN A 382 -14.87 19.00 -5.50
CA GLN A 382 -14.65 18.54 -4.14
C GLN A 382 -13.62 17.40 -4.11
N SER A 383 -12.57 17.55 -3.30
CA SER A 383 -11.56 16.53 -3.06
C SER A 383 -11.53 16.20 -1.58
N GLY A 384 -12.06 15.04 -1.20
CA GLY A 384 -12.25 14.69 0.21
C GLY A 384 -13.21 15.66 0.92
N ASN A 385 -12.80 16.19 2.07
CA ASN A 385 -13.57 17.23 2.78
C ASN A 385 -13.26 18.65 2.29
N ARG A 386 -12.43 18.84 1.26
CA ARG A 386 -12.13 20.16 0.69
C ARG A 386 -12.99 20.42 -0.54
N VAL A 387 -13.55 21.61 -0.62
CA VAL A 387 -14.32 22.11 -1.76
C VAL A 387 -13.59 23.31 -2.32
N ASP A 388 -13.25 23.30 -3.60
CA ASP A 388 -12.76 24.49 -4.31
C ASP A 388 -13.93 25.09 -5.12
N LEU A 389 -14.09 26.40 -5.06
CA LEU A 389 -15.06 27.18 -5.82
C LEU A 389 -14.31 28.02 -6.86
N HIS A 390 -14.89 28.14 -8.05
CA HIS A 390 -14.43 28.98 -9.15
C HIS A 390 -15.63 29.75 -9.70
N LEU A 391 -15.69 31.05 -9.45
CA LEU A 391 -16.78 31.89 -9.94
C LEU A 391 -16.35 33.33 -10.21
N ARG A 392 -17.02 33.97 -11.16
CA ARG A 392 -16.90 35.40 -11.46
C ARG A 392 -18.23 35.93 -11.98
N VAL A 393 -18.74 37.01 -11.38
CA VAL A 393 -20.05 37.59 -11.73
C VAL A 393 -20.08 39.11 -11.61
N THR A 394 -20.98 39.73 -12.38
CA THR A 394 -21.41 41.14 -12.22
C THR A 394 -22.92 41.18 -12.05
N ARG A 395 -23.46 42.21 -11.38
CA ARG A 395 -24.92 42.41 -11.33
C ARG A 395 -25.47 42.89 -12.68
N VAL A 396 -26.59 42.32 -13.10
CA VAL A 396 -27.29 42.70 -14.35
C VAL A 396 -27.83 44.13 -14.26
N ASP A 397 -28.29 44.56 -13.09
CA ASP A 397 -28.86 45.89 -12.85
C ASP A 397 -27.81 47.00 -12.70
N GLY A 398 -26.52 46.65 -12.63
CA GLY A 398 -25.43 47.60 -12.40
C GLY A 398 -25.49 48.33 -11.05
N ALA A 399 -26.30 47.84 -10.10
CA ALA A 399 -26.38 48.38 -8.76
C ALA A 399 -25.10 48.07 -7.97
N PRO A 400 -24.78 48.86 -6.92
CA PRO A 400 -23.70 48.52 -6.00
C PRO A 400 -23.93 47.18 -5.31
N TRP A 401 -22.84 46.47 -5.00
CA TRP A 401 -22.90 45.25 -4.17
C TRP A 401 -23.29 45.59 -2.73
N THR A 402 -24.11 44.73 -2.11
CA THR A 402 -24.53 44.89 -0.71
C THR A 402 -23.78 43.93 0.21
N SER A 403 -23.29 44.42 1.35
CA SER A 403 -22.66 43.57 2.38
C SER A 403 -23.66 42.55 2.93
N GLY A 404 -23.26 41.27 2.98
CA GLY A 404 -24.12 40.15 3.37
C GLY A 404 -25.00 39.58 2.26
N GLU A 405 -24.92 40.11 1.03
CA GLU A 405 -25.69 39.61 -0.11
C GLU A 405 -25.33 38.15 -0.42
N THR A 406 -26.36 37.31 -0.61
CA THR A 406 -26.18 35.91 -1.01
C THR A 406 -26.13 35.82 -2.51
N ILE A 407 -25.00 35.34 -3.04
CA ILE A 407 -24.73 35.25 -4.47
C ILE A 407 -25.31 33.97 -5.06
N LEU A 408 -25.13 32.86 -4.36
CA LEU A 408 -25.73 31.57 -4.70
C LEU A 408 -25.80 30.70 -3.44
N THR A 409 -26.56 29.60 -3.54
CA THR A 409 -26.65 28.59 -2.48
C THR A 409 -25.99 27.31 -2.95
N LEU A 410 -25.03 26.81 -2.18
CA LEU A 410 -24.28 25.61 -2.54
C LEU A 410 -25.13 24.33 -2.36
N PRO A 411 -24.90 23.30 -3.20
CA PRO A 411 -25.46 21.97 -3.02
C PRO A 411 -25.21 21.43 -1.60
N THR A 412 -26.16 20.68 -1.07
CA THR A 412 -26.13 20.18 0.33
C THR A 412 -24.88 19.38 0.68
N HIS A 413 -24.36 18.57 -0.25
CA HIS A 413 -23.22 17.67 -0.01
C HIS A 413 -21.88 18.39 0.15
N ILE A 414 -21.77 19.63 -0.33
CA ILE A 414 -20.56 20.44 -0.19
C ILE A 414 -20.65 21.45 0.95
N ARG A 415 -21.77 21.53 1.67
CA ARG A 415 -21.95 22.54 2.73
C ARG A 415 -21.03 22.28 3.92
N PRO A 416 -20.46 23.33 4.51
CA PRO A 416 -19.64 23.18 5.69
C PRO A 416 -20.49 23.04 6.95
N ARG A 417 -19.98 22.33 7.95
CA ARG A 417 -20.66 22.19 9.26
C ARG A 417 -20.67 23.46 10.10
N ARG A 418 -19.84 24.43 9.74
CA ARG A 418 -19.75 25.76 10.34
C ARG A 418 -19.46 26.79 9.26
N THR A 419 -19.68 28.06 9.55
CA THR A 419 -19.33 29.14 8.62
C THR A 419 -17.83 29.12 8.29
N GLN A 420 -17.51 29.15 7.00
CA GLN A 420 -16.13 29.20 6.49
C GLN A 420 -15.90 30.56 5.84
N GLY A 421 -14.85 31.26 6.25
CA GLY A 421 -14.43 32.52 5.65
C GLY A 421 -13.43 32.29 4.52
N MET A 422 -13.60 33.04 3.43
CA MET A 422 -12.70 33.04 2.28
C MET A 422 -12.43 34.48 1.83
N VAL A 423 -11.40 34.66 1.00
CA VAL A 423 -11.08 35.95 0.39
C VAL A 423 -11.13 35.80 -1.12
N GLY A 424 -11.94 36.63 -1.76
CA GLY A 424 -12.06 36.71 -3.21
C GLY A 424 -11.58 38.05 -3.72
N GLN A 425 -11.82 38.29 -5.01
CA GLN A 425 -11.37 39.47 -5.73
C GLN A 425 -12.53 40.35 -6.16
N THR A 426 -12.26 41.64 -6.32
CA THR A 426 -13.23 42.62 -6.81
C THR A 426 -12.56 43.65 -7.72
N THR A 427 -13.33 44.28 -8.59
CA THR A 427 -12.93 45.47 -9.33
C THR A 427 -14.11 46.40 -9.60
N GLY A 428 -13.81 47.58 -10.13
CA GLY A 428 -14.77 48.51 -10.72
C GLY A 428 -14.87 49.85 -10.00
N ALA A 429 -15.91 50.62 -10.32
CA ALA A 429 -16.09 51.97 -9.82
C ALA A 429 -16.40 51.97 -8.31
N GLY A 430 -15.73 52.85 -7.55
CA GLY A 430 -15.86 52.92 -6.09
C GLY A 430 -14.86 52.04 -5.34
N VAL A 431 -14.04 51.25 -6.03
CA VAL A 431 -12.94 50.51 -5.40
C VAL A 431 -11.70 51.41 -5.32
N THR A 432 -11.40 51.95 -4.14
CA THR A 432 -10.09 52.54 -3.80
C THR A 432 -9.43 51.69 -2.71
N GLY A 433 -8.15 51.33 -2.87
CA GLY A 433 -7.44 50.42 -1.95
C GLY A 433 -7.48 48.93 -2.37
N PRO A 434 -7.46 47.97 -1.42
CA PRO A 434 -7.28 46.54 -1.74
C PRO A 434 -8.37 45.96 -2.66
N LEU A 435 -7.97 45.18 -3.67
CA LEU A 435 -8.89 44.52 -4.62
C LEU A 435 -9.50 43.22 -4.07
N THR A 436 -9.56 43.07 -2.75
CA THR A 436 -10.06 41.87 -2.10
C THR A 436 -11.43 42.12 -1.48
N ILE A 437 -12.23 41.06 -1.39
CA ILE A 437 -13.55 41.05 -0.76
C ILE A 437 -13.68 39.79 0.09
N ARG A 438 -14.32 39.90 1.26
CA ARG A 438 -14.57 38.73 2.11
C ARG A 438 -15.76 37.95 1.57
N TRP A 439 -15.59 36.65 1.53
CA TRP A 439 -16.66 35.69 1.26
C TRP A 439 -16.90 34.83 2.49
N GLU A 440 -18.13 34.37 2.65
CA GLU A 440 -18.45 33.33 3.62
C GLU A 440 -19.34 32.28 2.98
N VAL A 441 -19.05 31.02 3.27
CA VAL A 441 -20.02 29.94 3.11
C VAL A 441 -20.56 29.62 4.48
N THR A 442 -21.84 29.91 4.69
CA THR A 442 -22.51 29.59 5.95
C THR A 442 -22.93 28.12 5.99
N ALA A 443 -23.25 27.60 7.17
CA ALA A 443 -23.59 26.19 7.33
C ALA A 443 -24.86 25.76 6.56
N ASP A 444 -25.74 26.71 6.24
CA ASP A 444 -26.92 26.46 5.40
C ASP A 444 -26.60 26.39 3.89
N GLY A 445 -25.34 26.64 3.51
CA GLY A 445 -24.85 26.64 2.12
C GLY A 445 -24.90 28.00 1.42
N SER A 446 -25.40 29.06 2.06
CA SER A 446 -25.39 30.40 1.47
C SER A 446 -23.95 30.89 1.27
N LEU A 447 -23.59 31.20 0.02
CA LEU A 447 -22.33 31.86 -0.33
C LEU A 447 -22.55 33.37 -0.38
N ARG A 448 -22.00 34.08 0.58
CA ARG A 448 -22.21 35.52 0.80
C ARG A 448 -20.94 36.32 0.61
N ILE A 449 -21.10 37.57 0.20
CA ILE A 449 -20.03 38.56 0.17
C ILE A 449 -20.19 39.58 1.29
N TYR A 450 -19.09 40.14 1.78
CA TYR A 450 -19.10 41.23 2.75
C TYR A 450 -18.11 42.31 2.34
N ASP A 451 -18.65 43.49 2.05
CA ASP A 451 -17.89 44.67 1.67
C ASP A 451 -18.71 45.95 1.90
N GLU A 452 -18.17 46.87 2.69
CA GLU A 452 -18.85 48.12 3.08
C GLU A 452 -18.66 49.24 2.05
N ARG A 453 -17.84 49.04 1.00
CA ARG A 453 -17.45 50.12 0.08
C ARG A 453 -18.56 50.54 -0.91
N GLY A 454 -19.62 49.75 -1.04
CA GLY A 454 -20.71 50.04 -1.97
C GLY A 454 -20.24 50.22 -3.42
N PHE A 455 -19.33 49.35 -3.88
CA PHE A 455 -18.72 49.45 -5.20
C PHE A 455 -19.58 48.82 -6.30
N LYS A 456 -19.31 49.20 -7.55
CA LYS A 456 -19.94 48.64 -8.76
C LYS A 456 -18.89 47.96 -9.63
N GLY A 457 -19.12 46.71 -10.04
CA GLY A 457 -18.22 45.97 -10.92
C GLY A 457 -18.33 44.45 -10.71
N TRP A 458 -17.31 43.70 -11.12
CA TRP A 458 -17.32 42.25 -10.94
C TRP A 458 -16.69 41.81 -9.62
N ILE A 459 -17.20 40.70 -9.10
CA ILE A 459 -16.60 39.94 -8.00
C ILE A 459 -16.21 38.55 -8.48
N GLY A 460 -15.16 37.99 -7.89
CA GLY A 460 -14.71 36.64 -8.21
C GLY A 460 -14.20 35.90 -6.99
N LEU A 461 -14.31 34.58 -7.03
CA LEU A 461 -13.83 33.67 -5.99
C LEU A 461 -13.16 32.46 -6.64
N ASP A 462 -11.87 32.33 -6.38
CA ASP A 462 -11.04 31.18 -6.72
C ASP A 462 -10.41 30.68 -5.42
N ALA A 463 -11.23 30.04 -4.59
CA ALA A 463 -10.85 29.67 -3.23
C ALA A 463 -11.57 28.41 -2.78
N GLY A 464 -10.99 27.71 -1.80
CA GLY A 464 -11.58 26.52 -1.23
C GLY A 464 -11.82 26.60 0.28
N TYR A 465 -12.68 25.73 0.76
CA TYR A 465 -13.01 25.57 2.17
C TYR A 465 -13.19 24.09 2.52
N PHE A 466 -13.25 23.78 3.82
CA PHE A 466 -13.47 22.43 4.30
C PHE A 466 -14.91 22.22 4.78
N THR A 467 -15.48 21.05 4.50
CA THR A 467 -16.84 20.68 4.89
C THR A 467 -16.96 20.23 6.35
N SER A 468 -15.84 19.81 6.95
CA SER A 468 -15.74 19.31 8.33
C SER A 468 -15.88 20.37 9.41
#